data_AF-A0A5Q4F9I8-F1
#
_entry.id   AF-A0A5Q4F9I8-F1
#
_cell.length_a   1.000
_cell.length_b   1.000
_cell.length_c   1.000
_cell.angle_alpha   90.00
_cell.angle_beta   90.00
_cell.angle_gamma   90.00
#
_symmetry.space_group_name_H-M   'P 1'
#
loop_
_entity.id
_entity.type
_entity.pdbx_description
1 polymer ?
#
loop_
_entity_poly.entity_id
_entity_poly.type
_entity_poly.pdbx_seq_one_letter_code
_entity_poly.pdbx_strand_id
1 'polypeptide(L)'
;MQRVSTRCCCSHSRNNIHSNQTGETTIGKRFKSYPVRKSTPKERVNEGIRADVVRVIKPDNEHAILPVKEAIEMAFKLNMDLVEVAPNADPPVCKIMDHGKYLFEKKKKEKEAKKKQHVVVLKELRFRPQTDDHDYEFKKRHAEGFLKEGNKVKATVQFKGRDIIYSDQGKKLLDRLAEDLEDFGKVETPAKLEGKRMSMVVAPTKGPGS
;
A
#
# COMPACT_ATOMS: atom_id res chain seq x y z
N MET A 1 24.92 70.81 -44.18
CA MET A 1 24.62 71.38 -42.84
C MET A 1 24.63 70.22 -41.83
N GLN A 2 25.79 69.94 -41.21
CA GLN A 2 26.16 70.25 -39.81
C GLN A 2 25.22 69.56 -38.78
N ARG A 3 25.56 68.40 -38.19
CA ARG A 3 26.44 68.14 -37.01
C ARG A 3 26.30 69.13 -35.84
N VAL A 4 25.78 68.64 -34.71
CA VAL A 4 26.32 68.83 -33.33
C VAL A 4 25.72 67.67 -32.48
N SER A 5 26.43 66.71 -31.87
CA SER A 5 27.62 66.69 -31.00
C SER A 5 27.38 67.17 -29.57
N THR A 6 27.26 66.21 -28.65
CA THR A 6 27.91 66.20 -27.33
C THR A 6 28.30 64.73 -27.07
N ARG A 7 29.58 64.32 -27.18
CA ARG A 7 30.66 64.37 -26.16
C ARG A 7 30.16 63.91 -24.78
N CYS A 8 30.84 63.10 -23.97
CA CYS A 8 32.10 62.35 -23.95
C CYS A 8 32.01 61.60 -22.58
N CYS A 9 32.50 60.38 -22.34
CA CYS A 9 33.90 60.10 -22.08
C CYS A 9 34.11 58.59 -21.89
N CYS A 10 35.20 58.09 -22.46
CA CYS A 10 35.84 56.81 -22.17
C CYS A 10 36.31 56.73 -20.71
N SER A 11 36.32 55.51 -20.16
CA SER A 11 37.56 54.99 -19.53
C SER A 11 37.49 53.48 -19.39
N HIS A 12 38.47 52.84 -20.02
CA HIS A 12 38.78 51.42 -19.96
C HIS A 12 39.39 51.04 -18.61
N SER A 13 39.09 49.83 -18.12
CA SER A 13 40.05 48.93 -17.45
C SER A 13 39.49 47.51 -17.58
N ARG A 14 39.84 46.77 -18.63
CA ARG A 14 40.93 45.76 -18.70
C ARG A 14 40.90 44.72 -17.57
N ASN A 15 40.65 43.50 -18.04
CA ASN A 15 41.22 42.21 -17.65
C ASN A 15 40.91 41.66 -16.25
N ASN A 16 40.20 40.52 -16.21
CA ASN A 16 40.89 39.25 -15.99
C ASN A 16 40.08 38.05 -16.53
N ILE A 17 40.74 37.26 -17.39
CA ILE A 17 40.34 35.92 -17.80
C ILE A 17 41.16 34.97 -16.92
N HIS A 18 40.49 34.08 -16.20
CA HIS A 18 40.96 32.72 -15.87
C HIS A 18 39.73 31.94 -15.34
N SER A 19 39.14 31.00 -16.07
CA SER A 19 39.59 29.63 -16.34
C SER A 19 39.99 28.87 -15.08
N ASN A 20 39.14 27.91 -14.67
CA ASN A 20 39.39 26.58 -14.08
C ASN A 20 38.05 26.12 -13.50
N GLN A 21 37.25 25.26 -14.14
CA GLN A 21 37.45 23.82 -14.30
C GLN A 21 38.02 23.13 -13.06
N THR A 22 37.15 22.84 -12.11
CA THR A 22 37.11 21.61 -11.29
C THR A 22 35.62 21.36 -11.01
N GLY A 23 35.03 20.27 -11.52
CA GLY A 23 34.91 19.03 -10.75
C GLY A 23 34.07 19.31 -9.51
N GLU A 24 32.75 19.13 -9.54
CA GLU A 24 32.18 17.84 -9.16
C GLU A 24 30.86 17.57 -9.90
N THR A 25 30.90 16.56 -10.77
CA THR A 25 29.72 15.86 -11.25
C THR A 25 29.09 15.12 -10.07
N THR A 26 28.18 15.77 -9.32
CA THR A 26 27.26 15.02 -8.46
C THR A 26 26.23 14.37 -9.36
N ILE A 27 26.61 13.25 -10.01
CA ILE A 27 25.67 12.26 -10.48
C ILE A 27 24.95 11.80 -9.22
N GLY A 28 23.83 12.45 -8.91
CA GLY A 28 22.90 12.03 -7.89
C GLY A 28 22.36 10.66 -8.30
N LYS A 29 23.15 9.62 -8.02
CA LYS A 29 22.72 8.24 -8.09
C LYS A 29 21.55 8.17 -7.15
N ARG A 30 20.35 8.24 -7.72
CA ARG A 30 19.07 8.03 -7.07
C ARG A 30 19.11 6.58 -6.59
N PHE A 31 19.73 6.35 -5.42
CA PHE A 31 19.82 5.04 -4.81
C PHE A 31 18.40 4.53 -4.72
N LYS A 32 18.07 3.52 -5.54
CA LYS A 32 16.82 2.78 -5.38
C LYS A 32 16.87 2.25 -3.96
N SER A 33 16.08 2.84 -3.05
CA SER A 33 15.86 2.31 -1.73
C SER A 33 15.13 0.98 -1.92
N TYR A 34 15.89 -0.10 -2.06
CA TYR A 34 15.28 -1.43 -2.06
C TYR A 34 14.58 -1.59 -0.71
N PRO A 35 13.30 -1.95 -0.70
CA PRO A 35 12.58 -2.14 0.56
C PRO A 35 13.33 -3.22 1.35
N VAL A 36 13.89 -2.83 2.50
CA VAL A 36 14.49 -3.78 3.44
C VAL A 36 13.40 -4.77 3.80
N ARG A 37 13.59 -6.05 3.45
CA ARG A 37 12.66 -7.10 3.81
C ARG A 37 12.66 -7.17 5.34
N LYS A 38 11.58 -6.70 5.98
CA LYS A 38 11.38 -6.88 7.41
C LYS A 38 11.40 -8.37 7.70
N SER A 39 12.40 -8.85 8.43
CA SER A 39 12.40 -10.22 8.93
C SER A 39 11.25 -10.34 9.92
N THR A 40 10.34 -11.30 9.70
CA THR A 40 9.34 -11.63 10.69
C THR A 40 10.05 -12.15 11.94
N PRO A 41 9.73 -11.67 13.15
CA PRO A 41 10.32 -12.20 14.38
C PRO A 41 10.11 -13.71 14.42
N LYS A 42 11.20 -14.47 14.39
CA LYS A 42 11.17 -15.92 14.51
C LYS A 42 10.95 -16.27 15.98
N GLU A 43 10.06 -17.21 16.25
CA GLU A 43 9.84 -17.74 17.59
C GLU A 43 11.15 -18.33 18.13
N ARG A 44 11.46 -18.08 19.40
CA ARG A 44 12.61 -18.68 20.07
C ARG A 44 12.23 -20.08 20.54
N VAL A 45 13.17 -21.01 20.42
CA VAL A 45 12.95 -22.43 20.69
C VAL A 45 14.12 -22.96 21.50
N ASN A 46 13.84 -23.82 22.48
CA ASN A 46 14.83 -24.50 23.32
C ASN A 46 15.85 -23.51 23.90
N GLU A 47 17.15 -23.70 23.59
CA GLU A 47 18.27 -22.85 24.02
C GLU A 47 18.19 -21.40 23.51
N GLY A 48 17.33 -21.11 22.53
CA GLY A 48 17.09 -19.75 22.07
C GLY A 48 16.34 -18.88 23.09
N ILE A 49 15.70 -19.48 24.10
CA ILE A 49 14.91 -18.78 25.13
C ILE A 49 15.87 -18.10 26.12
N ARG A 50 15.66 -16.81 26.36
CA ARG A 50 16.56 -15.97 27.16
C ARG A 50 16.11 -15.71 28.59
N ALA A 51 14.89 -16.11 28.94
CA ALA A 51 14.35 -15.94 30.27
C ALA A 51 14.94 -16.97 31.24
N ASP A 52 15.03 -16.65 32.53
CA ASP A 52 15.48 -17.61 33.54
C ASP A 52 14.33 -18.50 34.02
N VAL A 53 13.14 -17.92 34.15
CA VAL A 53 11.91 -18.57 34.60
C VAL A 53 10.83 -18.40 33.54
N VAL A 54 10.11 -19.47 33.24
CA VAL A 54 9.05 -19.49 32.22
C VAL A 54 7.79 -20.16 32.74
N ARG A 55 6.65 -19.70 32.23
CA ARG A 55 5.38 -20.40 32.37
C ARG A 55 5.26 -21.44 31.27
N VAL A 56 5.40 -22.71 31.63
CA VAL A 56 5.34 -23.85 30.71
C VAL A 56 3.90 -24.34 30.57
N ILE A 57 3.46 -24.52 29.34
CA ILE A 57 2.23 -25.23 28.98
C ILE A 57 2.61 -26.63 28.49
N LYS A 58 2.20 -27.66 29.24
CA LYS A 58 2.40 -29.07 28.86
C LYS A 58 1.42 -29.49 27.74
N PRO A 59 1.64 -30.63 27.07
CA PRO A 59 0.68 -31.17 26.10
C PRO A 59 -0.73 -31.41 26.69
N ASP A 60 -0.82 -31.74 27.98
CA ASP A 60 -2.07 -31.96 28.72
C ASP A 60 -2.80 -30.65 29.10
N ASN A 61 -2.31 -29.49 28.65
CA ASN A 61 -2.77 -28.15 29.01
C ASN A 61 -2.57 -27.79 30.49
N GLU A 62 -1.74 -28.53 31.21
CA GLU A 62 -1.28 -28.11 32.53
C GLU A 62 -0.29 -26.94 32.43
N HIS A 63 -0.37 -26.04 33.42
CA HIS A 63 0.49 -24.87 33.53
C HIS A 63 1.39 -24.99 34.76
N ALA A 64 2.69 -24.82 34.57
CA ALA A 64 3.66 -24.79 35.66
C ALA A 64 4.64 -23.64 35.44
N ILE A 65 5.07 -22.98 36.51
CA ILE A 65 6.14 -21.99 36.47
C ILE A 65 7.42 -22.72 36.87
N LEU A 66 8.37 -22.82 35.95
CA LEU A 66 9.59 -23.60 36.13
C LEU A 66 10.80 -22.81 35.60
N PRO A 67 12.02 -23.10 36.08
CA PRO A 67 13.24 -22.66 35.43
C PRO A 67 13.31 -23.16 33.97
N VAL A 68 13.88 -22.36 33.07
CA VAL A 68 13.98 -22.74 31.65
C VAL A 68 14.73 -24.05 31.43
N LYS A 69 15.76 -24.32 32.25
CA LYS A 69 16.53 -25.58 32.17
C LYS A 69 15.65 -26.81 32.38
N GLU A 70 14.84 -26.80 33.43
CA GLU A 70 13.90 -27.89 33.73
C GLU A 70 12.84 -28.04 32.64
N ALA A 71 12.37 -26.92 32.09
CA ALA A 71 11.41 -26.92 30.99
C ALA A 71 11.98 -27.53 29.70
N ILE A 72 13.25 -27.25 29.37
CA ILE A 72 13.96 -27.84 28.23
C ILE A 72 14.15 -29.35 28.44
N GLU A 73 14.57 -29.77 29.64
CA GLU A 73 14.70 -31.20 29.96
C GLU A 73 13.37 -31.95 29.84
N MET A 74 12.26 -31.32 30.28
CA MET A 74 10.92 -31.88 30.14
C MET A 74 10.51 -32.03 28.68
N ALA A 75 10.80 -31.03 27.83
CA ALA A 75 10.55 -31.11 26.40
C ALA A 75 11.37 -32.24 25.76
N PHE A 76 12.65 -32.36 26.13
CA PHE A 76 13.55 -33.42 25.65
C PHE A 76 13.06 -34.83 26.02
N LYS A 77 12.61 -35.03 27.27
CA LYS A 77 12.02 -36.31 27.72
C LYS A 77 10.79 -36.72 26.91
N LEU A 78 10.05 -35.74 26.41
CA LEU A 78 8.87 -35.95 25.58
C LEU A 78 9.18 -36.00 24.07
N ASN A 79 10.47 -35.89 23.67
CA ASN A 79 10.90 -35.75 22.27
C ASN A 79 10.19 -34.61 21.54
N MET A 80 9.94 -33.50 22.24
CA MET A 80 9.30 -32.28 21.72
C MET A 80 10.20 -31.07 21.95
N ASP A 81 9.82 -29.93 21.37
CA ASP A 81 10.52 -28.67 21.56
C ASP A 81 9.81 -27.77 22.58
N LEU A 82 10.58 -26.97 23.31
CA LEU A 82 10.07 -25.87 24.11
C LEU A 82 10.00 -24.62 23.23
N VAL A 83 8.79 -24.20 22.84
CA VAL A 83 8.58 -23.04 21.96
C VAL A 83 8.07 -21.85 22.77
N GLU A 84 8.73 -20.70 22.64
CA GLU A 84 8.29 -19.43 23.24
C GLU A 84 7.14 -18.84 22.42
N VAL A 85 5.92 -18.89 22.96
CA VAL A 85 4.70 -18.42 22.26
C VAL A 85 4.41 -16.95 22.57
N ALA A 86 4.63 -16.53 23.81
CA ALA A 86 4.39 -15.15 24.25
C ALA A 86 5.59 -14.62 25.05
N PRO A 87 6.53 -13.89 24.40
CA PRO A 87 7.69 -13.31 25.08
C PRO A 87 7.34 -12.08 25.93
N ASN A 88 6.20 -11.44 25.68
CA ASN A 88 5.79 -10.20 26.35
C ASN A 88 5.08 -10.42 27.70
N ALA A 89 4.88 -11.67 28.12
CA ALA A 89 4.26 -12.00 29.41
C ALA A 89 5.31 -12.09 30.53
N ASP A 90 4.89 -11.85 31.77
CA ASP A 90 5.74 -12.00 32.96
C ASP A 90 5.14 -13.07 33.91
N PRO A 91 5.77 -14.27 34.04
CA PRO A 91 6.92 -14.78 33.28
C PRO A 91 6.54 -15.20 31.83
N PRO A 92 7.50 -15.23 30.87
CA PRO A 92 7.23 -15.58 29.48
C PRO A 92 6.57 -16.95 29.31
N VAL A 93 5.66 -17.05 28.34
CA VAL A 93 4.88 -18.28 28.13
C VAL A 93 5.52 -19.15 27.07
N CYS A 94 5.97 -20.33 27.50
CA CYS A 94 6.53 -21.38 26.65
C CYS A 94 5.58 -22.56 26.60
N LYS A 95 5.49 -23.23 25.45
CA LYS A 95 4.66 -24.42 25.28
C LYS A 95 5.49 -25.55 24.70
N ILE A 96 5.34 -26.73 25.28
CA ILE A 96 6.00 -27.95 24.80
C ILE A 96 5.19 -28.47 23.61
N MET A 97 5.78 -28.45 22.41
CA MET A 97 5.16 -28.90 21.17
C MET A 97 6.20 -29.19 20.09
N ASP A 98 5.79 -29.88 19.03
CA ASP A 98 6.59 -29.98 17.80
C ASP A 98 6.62 -28.62 17.07
N HIS A 99 7.80 -28.00 17.00
CA HIS A 99 7.99 -26.70 16.37
C HIS A 99 7.72 -26.74 14.85
N GLY A 100 8.09 -27.84 14.17
CA GLY A 100 7.88 -28.00 12.72
C GLY A 100 6.40 -28.06 12.36
N LYS A 101 5.63 -28.86 13.10
CA LYS A 101 4.17 -28.96 12.93
C LYS A 101 3.49 -27.63 13.26
N TYR A 102 3.89 -26.96 14.33
CA TYR A 102 3.37 -25.65 14.71
C TYR A 102 3.58 -24.60 13.61
N LEU A 103 4.78 -24.50 13.06
CA LEU A 103 5.09 -23.58 11.97
C LEU A 103 4.25 -23.86 10.72
N PHE A 104 4.00 -25.13 10.41
CA PHE A 104 3.15 -25.52 9.29
C PHE A 104 1.70 -25.08 9.51
N GLU A 105 1.14 -25.39 10.67
CA GLU A 105 -0.24 -25.00 11.02
C GLU A 105 -0.41 -23.49 11.08
N LYS A 106 0.54 -22.77 11.67
CA LYS A 106 0.55 -21.30 11.71
C LYS A 106 0.56 -20.72 10.30
N LYS A 107 1.47 -21.17 9.44
CA LYS A 107 1.54 -20.74 8.02
C LYS A 107 0.26 -21.10 7.26
N LYS A 108 -0.34 -22.26 7.53
CA LYS A 108 -1.61 -22.68 6.91
C LYS A 108 -2.75 -21.74 7.32
N LYS A 109 -2.91 -21.49 8.62
CA LYS A 109 -3.90 -20.55 9.17
C LYS A 109 -3.70 -19.14 8.65
N GLU A 110 -2.46 -18.64 8.60
CA GLU A 110 -2.14 -17.32 8.04
C GLU A 110 -2.49 -17.24 6.54
N LYS A 111 -2.22 -18.28 5.75
CA LYS A 111 -2.59 -18.33 4.34
C LYS A 111 -4.11 -18.38 4.16
N GLU A 112 -4.81 -19.16 4.97
CA GLU A 112 -6.27 -19.23 4.94
C GLU A 112 -6.91 -17.90 5.36
N ALA A 113 -6.39 -17.25 6.41
CA ALA A 113 -6.83 -15.91 6.83
C ALA A 113 -6.60 -14.87 5.73
N LYS A 114 -5.42 -14.87 5.10
CA LYS A 114 -5.11 -13.98 3.96
C LYS A 114 -6.00 -14.24 2.74
N LYS A 115 -6.37 -15.49 2.48
CA LYS A 115 -7.31 -15.83 1.39
C LYS A 115 -8.73 -15.37 1.68
N LYS A 116 -9.17 -15.48 2.94
CA LYS A 116 -10.49 -15.02 3.40
C LYS A 116 -10.59 -13.50 3.49
N GLN A 117 -9.46 -12.82 3.68
CA GLN A 117 -9.42 -11.37 3.72
C GLN A 117 -9.85 -10.81 2.35
N HIS A 118 -11.03 -10.20 2.31
CA HIS A 118 -11.51 -9.52 1.12
C HIS A 118 -10.66 -8.25 0.90
N VAL A 119 -9.77 -8.30 -0.10
CA VAL A 119 -8.96 -7.14 -0.47
C VAL A 119 -9.84 -6.23 -1.30
N VAL A 120 -10.29 -5.12 -0.71
CA VAL A 120 -11.03 -4.08 -1.45
C VAL A 120 -10.06 -3.44 -2.45
N VAL A 121 -10.27 -3.69 -3.73
CA VAL A 121 -9.46 -3.13 -4.82
C VAL A 121 -10.17 -1.91 -5.40
N LEU A 122 -9.39 -0.89 -5.75
CA LEU A 122 -9.89 0.23 -6.56
C LEU A 122 -9.85 -0.17 -8.04
N LYS A 123 -11.02 -0.40 -8.64
CA LYS A 123 -11.17 -0.72 -10.06
C LYS A 123 -11.34 0.57 -10.86
N GLU A 124 -10.54 0.76 -11.91
CA GLU A 124 -10.65 1.92 -12.78
C GLU A 124 -11.56 1.63 -13.98
N LEU A 125 -12.54 2.49 -14.24
CA LEU A 125 -13.33 2.52 -15.46
C LEU A 125 -12.99 3.76 -16.26
N ARG A 126 -12.70 3.59 -17.55
CA ARG A 126 -12.26 4.68 -18.43
C ARG A 126 -13.31 4.98 -19.50
N PHE A 127 -13.73 6.23 -19.56
CA PHE A 127 -14.72 6.75 -20.50
C PHE A 127 -14.07 7.71 -21.49
N ARG A 128 -14.70 7.82 -22.66
CA ARG A 128 -14.42 8.87 -23.65
C ARG A 128 -15.50 9.95 -23.54
N PRO A 129 -15.20 11.20 -23.89
CA PRO A 129 -16.21 12.28 -23.88
C PRO A 129 -17.35 12.01 -24.88
N GLN A 130 -17.08 11.28 -25.96
CA GLN A 130 -18.05 10.81 -26.95
C GLN A 130 -18.25 9.28 -26.82
N THR A 131 -18.69 8.82 -25.64
CA THR A 131 -19.04 7.42 -25.43
C THR A 131 -20.39 7.11 -26.09
N ASP A 132 -20.45 5.99 -26.81
CA ASP A 132 -21.68 5.42 -27.38
C ASP A 132 -22.56 4.81 -26.29
N ASP A 133 -23.89 4.77 -26.48
CA ASP A 133 -24.83 4.22 -25.50
C ASP A 133 -24.52 2.75 -25.16
N HIS A 134 -24.08 1.95 -26.13
CA HIS A 134 -23.71 0.55 -25.89
C HIS A 134 -22.43 0.42 -25.04
N ASP A 135 -21.43 1.28 -25.27
CA ASP A 135 -20.19 1.33 -24.47
C ASP A 135 -20.48 1.79 -23.04
N TYR A 136 -21.42 2.72 -22.87
CA TYR A 136 -21.88 3.17 -21.55
C TYR A 136 -22.53 2.02 -20.77
N GLU A 137 -23.52 1.33 -21.35
CA GLU A 137 -24.23 0.24 -20.69
C GLU A 137 -23.28 -0.90 -20.27
N PHE A 138 -22.32 -1.26 -21.14
CA PHE A 138 -21.32 -2.26 -20.81
C PHE A 138 -20.50 -1.87 -19.58
N LYS A 139 -20.04 -0.61 -19.51
CA LYS A 139 -19.26 -0.10 -18.36
C LYS A 139 -20.09 0.06 -17.11
N LYS A 140 -21.37 0.45 -17.23
CA LYS A 140 -22.32 0.48 -16.11
C LYS A 140 -22.45 -0.90 -15.47
N ARG A 141 -22.70 -1.94 -16.28
CA ARG A 141 -22.79 -3.33 -15.77
C ARG A 141 -21.51 -3.79 -15.07
N HIS A 142 -20.33 -3.38 -15.56
CA HIS A 142 -19.06 -3.66 -14.89
C HIS A 142 -18.93 -2.91 -13.55
N ALA A 143 -19.33 -1.64 -13.51
CA ALA A 143 -19.34 -0.85 -12.28
C ALA A 143 -20.25 -1.50 -11.22
N GLU A 144 -21.46 -1.92 -11.61
CA GLU A 144 -22.38 -2.64 -10.74
C GLU A 144 -21.78 -3.95 -10.22
N GLY A 145 -21.15 -4.74 -11.10
CA GLY A 145 -20.47 -5.99 -10.70
C GLY A 145 -19.37 -5.73 -9.67
N PHE A 146 -18.51 -4.73 -9.90
CA PHE A 146 -17.45 -4.37 -8.96
C PHE A 146 -17.98 -3.86 -7.61
N LEU A 147 -19.05 -3.07 -7.62
CA LEU A 147 -19.68 -2.59 -6.39
C LEU A 147 -20.36 -3.74 -5.62
N LYS A 148 -20.99 -4.69 -6.31
CA LYS A 148 -21.56 -5.92 -5.71
C LYS A 148 -20.49 -6.82 -5.10
N GLU A 149 -19.31 -6.87 -5.72
CA GLU A 149 -18.13 -7.53 -5.15
C GLU A 149 -17.51 -6.76 -3.97
N GLY A 150 -18.00 -5.56 -3.62
CA GLY A 150 -17.44 -4.76 -2.53
C GLY A 150 -16.15 -4.03 -2.89
N ASN A 151 -15.85 -3.87 -4.19
CA ASN A 151 -14.73 -3.08 -4.68
C ASN A 151 -15.13 -1.62 -4.85
N LYS A 152 -14.17 -0.70 -4.72
CA LYS A 152 -14.37 0.72 -5.05
C LYS A 152 -14.19 0.91 -6.56
N VAL A 153 -14.97 1.80 -7.16
CA VAL A 153 -14.89 2.09 -8.59
C VAL A 153 -14.45 3.53 -8.80
N LYS A 154 -13.37 3.72 -9.56
CA LYS A 154 -12.91 5.03 -10.04
C LYS A 154 -13.30 5.18 -11.51
N ALA A 155 -14.38 5.91 -11.78
CA ALA A 155 -14.77 6.30 -13.12
C ALA A 155 -13.92 7.50 -13.56
N THR A 156 -13.31 7.43 -14.75
CA THR A 156 -12.45 8.50 -15.28
C THR A 156 -12.79 8.77 -16.74
N VAL A 157 -13.17 10.01 -17.06
CA VAL A 157 -13.27 10.52 -18.43
C VAL A 157 -11.93 11.13 -18.82
N GLN A 158 -11.34 10.66 -19.92
CA GLN A 158 -10.09 11.20 -20.44
C GLN A 158 -10.36 12.11 -21.66
N PHE A 159 -9.96 13.37 -21.56
CA PHE A 159 -10.04 14.35 -22.66
C PHE A 159 -8.71 14.36 -23.43
N LYS A 160 -8.76 14.23 -24.76
CA LYS A 160 -7.58 14.29 -25.62
C LYS A 160 -7.53 15.63 -26.36
N GLY A 161 -6.42 16.34 -26.27
CA GLY A 161 -6.21 17.57 -27.04
C GLY A 161 -7.28 18.63 -26.79
N ARG A 162 -8.09 18.92 -27.82
CA ARG A 162 -9.17 19.92 -27.79
C ARG A 162 -10.46 19.43 -27.13
N ASP A 163 -10.56 18.14 -26.80
CA ASP A 163 -11.78 17.56 -26.23
C ASP A 163 -12.12 18.09 -24.83
N ILE A 164 -11.22 18.86 -24.21
CA ILE A 164 -11.45 19.52 -22.91
C ILE A 164 -12.65 20.49 -22.97
N ILE A 165 -13.01 20.99 -24.15
CA ILE A 165 -14.21 21.80 -24.36
C ILE A 165 -15.50 21.02 -24.03
N TYR A 166 -15.46 19.68 -24.13
CA TYR A 166 -16.57 18.79 -23.78
C TYR A 166 -16.53 18.34 -22.31
N SER A 167 -15.87 19.13 -21.45
CA SER A 167 -15.82 18.86 -20.01
C SER A 167 -17.21 18.78 -19.38
N ASP A 168 -18.16 19.61 -19.83
CA ASP A 168 -19.55 19.56 -19.39
C ASP A 168 -20.25 18.25 -19.76
N GLN A 169 -19.96 17.70 -20.95
CA GLN A 169 -20.50 16.42 -21.38
C GLN A 169 -19.91 15.26 -20.58
N GLY A 170 -18.60 15.33 -20.27
CA GLY A 170 -17.95 14.37 -19.38
C GLY A 170 -18.52 14.41 -17.96
N LYS A 171 -18.86 15.61 -17.46
CA LYS A 171 -19.50 15.77 -16.15
C LYS A 171 -20.90 15.13 -16.15
N LYS A 172 -21.74 15.47 -17.13
CA LYS A 172 -23.08 14.87 -17.28
C LYS A 172 -23.04 13.34 -17.37
N LEU A 173 -22.04 12.78 -18.05
CA LEU A 173 -21.87 11.32 -18.14
C LEU A 173 -21.56 10.70 -16.77
N LEU A 174 -20.69 11.33 -15.98
CA LEU A 174 -20.36 10.84 -14.63
C LEU A 174 -21.52 11.04 -13.66
N ASP A 175 -22.26 12.15 -13.76
CA ASP A 175 -23.44 12.41 -12.94
C ASP A 175 -24.54 11.37 -13.26
N ARG A 176 -24.80 11.08 -14.54
CA ARG A 176 -25.71 9.99 -14.96
C ARG A 176 -25.27 8.64 -14.41
N LEU A 177 -23.96 8.35 -14.44
CA LEU A 177 -23.42 7.11 -13.88
C LEU A 177 -23.59 7.05 -12.35
N ALA A 178 -23.54 8.19 -11.66
CA ALA A 178 -23.76 8.24 -10.21
C ALA A 178 -25.21 7.90 -9.85
N GLU A 179 -26.18 8.49 -10.56
CA GLU A 179 -27.61 8.21 -10.40
C GLU A 179 -27.91 6.74 -10.69
N ASP A 180 -27.39 6.22 -11.79
CA ASP A 180 -27.55 4.81 -12.21
C ASP A 180 -26.96 3.80 -11.21
N LEU A 181 -26.01 4.21 -10.37
CA LEU A 181 -25.32 3.35 -9.40
C LEU A 181 -25.74 3.62 -7.95
N GLU A 182 -26.71 4.51 -7.70
CA GLU A 182 -27.14 4.90 -6.35
C GLU A 182 -27.63 3.70 -5.52
N ASP A 183 -28.24 2.71 -6.18
CA ASP A 183 -28.70 1.46 -5.56
C ASP A 183 -27.54 0.58 -5.04
N PHE A 184 -26.37 0.64 -5.66
CA PHE A 184 -25.23 -0.24 -5.38
C PHE A 184 -24.08 0.46 -4.65
N GLY A 185 -23.99 1.79 -4.75
CA GLY A 185 -22.85 2.56 -4.28
C GLY A 185 -23.18 4.00 -3.93
N LYS A 186 -22.34 4.59 -3.06
CA LYS A 186 -22.37 6.02 -2.72
C LYS A 186 -21.15 6.71 -3.29
N VAL A 187 -21.35 7.93 -3.78
CA VAL A 187 -20.25 8.77 -4.29
C VAL A 187 -19.40 9.23 -3.11
N GLU A 188 -18.15 8.76 -3.06
CA GLU A 188 -17.16 9.16 -2.05
C GLU A 188 -16.42 10.43 -2.50
N THR A 189 -16.12 10.52 -3.79
CA THR A 189 -15.52 11.72 -4.39
C THR A 189 -16.32 12.10 -5.63
N PRO A 190 -16.93 13.30 -5.67
CA PRO A 190 -17.71 13.76 -6.81
C PRO A 190 -16.80 13.98 -8.03
N ALA A 191 -17.42 14.14 -9.21
CA ALA A 191 -16.71 14.40 -10.45
C ALA A 191 -15.83 15.66 -10.33
N LYS A 192 -14.51 15.46 -10.37
CA LYS A 192 -13.50 16.52 -10.30
C LYS A 192 -12.58 16.48 -11.51
N LEU A 193 -12.28 17.65 -12.06
CA LEU A 193 -11.33 17.81 -13.15
C LEU A 193 -9.90 17.85 -12.58
N GLU A 194 -9.09 16.86 -12.95
CA GLU A 194 -7.65 16.80 -12.67
C GLU A 194 -6.87 16.95 -13.98
N GLY A 195 -6.69 18.19 -14.43
CA GLY A 195 -5.99 18.51 -15.68
C GLY A 195 -6.76 18.03 -16.91
N LYS A 196 -6.27 16.98 -17.59
CA LYS A 196 -6.88 16.40 -18.81
C LYS A 196 -7.81 15.22 -18.55
N ARG A 197 -8.13 14.94 -17.29
CA ARG A 197 -9.06 13.88 -16.91
C ARG A 197 -10.08 14.41 -15.91
N MET A 198 -11.30 13.91 -15.97
CA MET A 198 -12.29 14.11 -14.92
C MET A 198 -12.56 12.76 -14.28
N SER A 199 -12.51 12.68 -12.95
CA SER A 199 -12.75 11.41 -12.25
C SER A 199 -13.72 11.54 -11.09
N MET A 200 -14.44 10.45 -10.86
CA MET A 200 -15.36 10.25 -9.75
C MET A 200 -15.03 8.91 -9.08
N VAL A 201 -15.19 8.84 -7.76
CA VAL A 201 -15.01 7.59 -7.00
C VAL A 201 -16.31 7.22 -6.32
N VAL A 202 -16.76 6.00 -6.58
CA VAL A 202 -17.96 5.40 -5.98
C VAL A 202 -17.52 4.25 -5.07
N ALA A 203 -18.00 4.27 -3.84
CA ALA A 203 -17.80 3.22 -2.86
C ALA A 203 -19.07 2.35 -2.75
N PRO A 204 -18.94 1.04 -2.51
CA PRO A 204 -20.10 0.16 -2.39
C PRO A 204 -20.91 0.50 -1.12
N THR A 205 -22.25 0.42 -1.21
CA THR A 205 -23.15 0.65 -0.05
C THR A 205 -23.11 -0.50 0.95
N LYS A 206 -22.96 -1.73 0.46
CA LYS A 206 -22.74 -2.92 1.27
C LYS A 206 -21.25 -3.22 1.29
N GLY A 207 -20.57 -2.78 2.34
CA GLY A 207 -19.15 -3.10 2.55
C GLY A 207 -18.99 -4.54 3.06
N PRO A 208 -17.80 -5.15 2.94
CA PRO A 208 -17.51 -6.48 3.51
C PRO A 208 -17.49 -6.52 5.05
N GLY A 209 -17.98 -5.49 5.75
CA GLY A 209 -17.95 -5.36 7.21
C GLY A 209 -19.13 -4.57 7.81
N SER A 210 -20.23 -4.44 7.07
CA SER A 210 -21.48 -3.81 7.50
C SER A 210 -22.65 -4.77 7.33
#